data_AF-A0A822F3Z2-F1
#
_entry.id   AF-A0A822F3Z2-F1
#
_cell.length_a   1.000
_cell.length_b   1.000
_cell.length_c   1.000
_cell.angle_alpha   90.00
_cell.angle_beta   90.00
_cell.angle_gamma   90.00
#
_symmetry.space_group_name_H-M   'P 1'
#
loop_
_entity.id
_entity.type
_entity.pdbx_description
1 polymer ?
#
loop_
_entity_poly.entity_id
_entity_poly.type
_entity_poly.pdbx_seq_one_letter_code
_entity_poly.pdbx_strand_id
1 'polypeptide(L)'
;NTLAVFGFVWGFIWILFYTNSPRNHRFISTQEKEYILQNTQQQLSNSNQNDFHVPWRSILTSPACWALFIVHTCNNWGTYTFLTSIPKYMNEVLKFNIKSVCKNTSLIYLI
;
A
#
# COMPACT_ATOMS: atom_id res chain seq x y z
N ASN A 1 -22.63 9.26 -8.06
CA ASN A 1 -23.32 9.11 -6.75
C ASN A 1 -23.08 7.74 -6.10
N THR A 2 -23.19 6.63 -6.83
CA THR A 2 -22.99 5.26 -6.31
C THR A 2 -21.60 4.98 -5.72
N LEU A 3 -20.53 5.52 -6.32
CA LEU A 3 -19.16 5.35 -5.81
C LEU A 3 -18.96 5.97 -4.42
N ALA A 4 -19.65 7.08 -4.13
CA ALA A 4 -19.59 7.72 -2.83
C ALA A 4 -20.23 6.85 -1.75
N VAL A 5 -21.41 6.26 -2.04
CA VAL A 5 -22.10 5.35 -1.12
C VAL A 5 -21.23 4.13 -0.79
N PHE A 6 -20.57 3.54 -1.77
CA PHE A 6 -19.67 2.39 -1.56
C PHE A 6 -18.48 2.76 -0.67
N GLY A 7 -17.88 3.94 -0.90
CA GLY A 7 -16.80 4.46 -0.07
C GLY A 7 -17.21 4.67 1.39
N PHE A 8 -18.41 5.18 1.65
CA PHE A 8 -18.92 5.36 3.01
C PHE A 8 -19.20 4.04 3.71
N VAL A 9 -19.81 3.07 3.03
CA VAL A 9 -20.06 1.74 3.60
C VAL A 9 -18.75 1.03 3.94
N TRP A 10 -17.77 1.08 3.02
CA TRP A 10 -16.45 0.50 3.25
C TRP A 10 -15.70 1.19 4.40
N GLY A 11 -15.74 2.53 4.45
CA GLY A 11 -15.15 3.30 5.56
C GLY A 11 -15.77 2.96 6.90
N PHE A 12 -17.09 2.78 6.95
CA PHE A 12 -17.79 2.39 8.18
C PHE A 12 -17.41 0.98 8.64
N ILE A 13 -17.28 0.03 7.71
CA ILE A 13 -16.77 -1.32 8.00
C ILE A 13 -15.34 -1.22 8.56
N TRP A 14 -14.47 -0.45 7.92
CA TRP A 14 -13.11 -0.25 8.41
C TRP A 14 -13.07 0.35 9.82
N ILE A 15 -13.92 1.33 10.14
CA ILE A 15 -13.98 1.90 11.49
C ILE A 15 -14.40 0.86 12.54
N LEU A 16 -15.29 -0.08 12.19
CA LEU A 16 -15.70 -1.14 13.11
C LEU A 16 -14.62 -2.21 13.34
N PHE A 17 -13.83 -2.53 12.31
CA PHE A 17 -12.80 -3.57 12.39
C PHE A 17 -11.41 -3.06 12.78
N TYR A 18 -11.10 -1.79 12.52
CA TYR A 18 -9.77 -1.22 12.72
C TYR A 18 -9.60 -0.68 14.13
N THR A 19 -8.65 -1.24 14.88
CA THR A 19 -8.25 -0.74 16.20
C THR A 19 -6.81 -0.27 16.14
N ASN A 20 -6.58 1.03 16.38
CA ASN A 20 -5.27 1.69 16.32
C ASN A 20 -4.28 1.30 17.45
N SER A 21 -4.70 0.48 18.42
CA SER A 21 -3.84 0.15 19.56
C SER A 21 -3.92 -1.34 19.90
N PRO A 22 -2.79 -2.06 19.97
CA PRO A 22 -2.76 -3.45 20.41
C PRO A 22 -3.28 -3.63 21.85
N ARG A 23 -3.45 -2.54 22.62
CA ARG A 23 -4.05 -2.57 23.96
C ARG A 23 -5.57 -2.78 23.96
N ASN A 24 -6.27 -2.33 22.92
CA ASN A 24 -7.73 -2.36 22.81
C ASN A 24 -8.25 -3.46 21.88
N HIS A 25 -7.38 -4.34 21.38
CA HIS A 25 -7.79 -5.43 20.50
C HIS A 25 -8.57 -6.49 21.29
N ARG A 26 -9.86 -6.66 20.98
CA ARG A 26 -10.76 -7.57 21.72
C ARG A 26 -10.46 -9.06 21.49
N PHE A 27 -9.69 -9.38 20.44
CA PHE A 27 -9.37 -10.76 20.02
C PHE A 27 -7.90 -11.14 20.22
N ILE A 28 -7.07 -10.29 20.82
CA ILE A 28 -5.65 -10.65 21.04
C ILE A 28 -5.52 -11.51 22.30
N SER A 29 -4.79 -12.61 22.19
CA SER A 29 -4.47 -13.46 23.35
C SER A 29 -3.62 -12.68 24.33
N THR A 30 -3.83 -12.89 25.63
CA THR A 30 -3.05 -12.23 26.70
C THR A 30 -1.55 -12.47 26.55
N GLN A 31 -1.15 -13.65 26.07
CA GLN A 31 0.24 -14.00 25.81
C GLN A 31 0.87 -13.20 24.67
N GLU A 32 0.15 -13.04 23.56
CA GLU A 32 0.61 -12.25 22.40
C GLU A 32 0.69 -10.76 22.75
N LYS A 33 -0.29 -10.27 23.53
CA LYS A 33 -0.29 -8.90 24.05
C LYS A 33 0.94 -8.63 24.93
N GLU A 34 1.27 -9.55 25.82
CA GLU A 34 2.41 -9.42 26.73
C GLU A 34 3.74 -9.50 25.97
N TYR A 35 3.86 -10.40 24.99
CA TYR A 35 5.04 -10.46 24.11
C TYR A 35 5.25 -9.15 23.35
N ILE A 36 4.21 -8.60 22.72
CA ILE A 36 4.31 -7.33 21.98
C ILE A 36 4.67 -6.18 22.91
N LEU A 37 4.05 -6.10 24.09
CA LEU A 37 4.33 -5.06 25.06
C LEU A 37 5.76 -5.15 25.60
N GLN A 38 6.27 -6.34 25.93
CA GLN A 38 7.63 -6.51 26.42
C GLN A 38 8.67 -6.11 25.37
N ASN A 39 8.51 -6.55 24.12
CA ASN A 39 9.44 -6.22 23.03
C ASN A 39 9.36 -4.74 22.62
N THR A 40 8.15 -4.17 22.58
CA THR A 40 7.95 -2.75 22.22
C THR A 40 8.43 -1.83 23.35
N GLN A 41 8.18 -2.19 24.62
CA GLN A 41 8.63 -1.43 25.78
C GLN A 41 10.15 -1.51 25.93
N GLN A 42 10.80 -2.65 25.64
CA GLN A 42 12.27 -2.75 25.60
C GLN A 42 12.91 -1.81 24.56
N GLN A 43 12.28 -1.65 23.40
CA GLN A 43 12.76 -0.68 22.39
C GLN A 43 12.58 0.77 22.85
N LEU A 44 11.51 1.07 23.59
CA LEU A 44 11.26 2.40 24.14
C LEU A 44 12.10 2.71 25.39
N SER A 45 12.39 1.74 26.25
CA SER A 45 13.18 1.95 27.47
C SER A 45 14.67 2.20 27.20
N ASN A 46 15.19 1.73 26.05
CA ASN A 46 16.54 2.06 25.58
C ASN A 46 16.62 3.44 24.91
N SER A 47 15.49 4.11 24.67
CA SER A 47 15.41 5.44 24.09
C SER A 47 14.94 6.41 25.18
N ASN A 48 15.85 7.25 25.69
CA ASN A 48 15.51 8.26 26.69
C ASN A 48 14.26 9.04 26.26
N GLN A 49 13.19 8.93 27.05
CA GLN A 49 11.84 9.46 26.76
C GLN A 49 11.76 10.98 26.54
N ASN A 50 12.88 11.71 26.69
CA ASN A 50 12.91 13.16 26.62
C ASN A 50 13.40 13.74 25.28
N ASP A 51 13.94 12.92 24.36
CA ASP A 51 14.43 13.39 23.06
C ASP A 51 13.99 12.46 21.92
N PHE A 52 12.70 12.48 21.60
CA PHE A 52 12.17 11.82 20.39
C PHE A 52 12.46 12.67 19.15
N HIS A 53 13.73 12.99 18.90
CA HIS A 53 14.14 13.67 17.68
C HIS A 53 14.33 12.62 16.59
N VAL A 54 13.34 12.44 15.71
CA VAL A 54 13.47 11.57 14.53
C VAL A 54 14.70 12.04 13.75
N PRO A 55 15.74 11.19 13.56
CA PRO A 55 16.99 11.63 12.98
C PRO A 55 16.85 11.74 11.46
N TRP A 56 16.11 12.74 10.99
CA TRP A 56 15.82 13.00 9.58
C TRP A 56 17.08 12.99 8.71
N ARG A 57 18.17 13.59 9.22
CA ARG A 57 19.46 13.60 8.51
C ARG A 57 20.05 12.19 8.35
N SER A 58 19.95 11.34 9.37
CA SER A 58 20.46 9.96 9.29
C SER A 58 19.63 9.10 8.34
N ILE A 59 18.30 9.26 8.36
CA ILE A 59 17.38 8.57 7.44
C ILE A 59 17.66 8.99 6.00
N LEU A 60 17.75 10.30 5.73
CA LEU A 60 18.00 10.85 4.40
C LEU A 60 19.44 10.62 3.92
N THR A 61 20.39 10.31 4.80
CA THR A 61 21.78 9.97 4.40
C THR A 61 21.98 8.45 4.28
N SER A 62 21.01 7.64 4.71
CA SER A 62 21.12 6.19 4.66
C SER A 62 21.03 5.65 3.22
N PRO A 63 21.97 4.79 2.79
CA PRO A 63 21.93 4.19 1.45
C PRO A 63 20.69 3.33 1.24
N ALA A 64 20.14 2.72 2.30
CA ALA A 64 18.92 1.92 2.21
C ALA A 64 17.69 2.78 1.86
N CYS A 65 17.63 4.02 2.37
CA CYS A 65 16.53 4.94 2.06
C CYS A 65 16.56 5.38 0.59
N TRP A 66 17.74 5.71 0.06
CA TRP A 66 17.90 6.05 -1.35
C TRP A 66 17.66 4.86 -2.27
N ALA A 67 18.11 3.66 -1.90
CA ALA A 67 17.82 2.44 -2.66
C ALA A 67 16.30 2.21 -2.76
N LEU A 68 15.58 2.33 -1.65
CA LEU A 68 14.11 2.21 -1.65
C LEU A 68 13.44 3.28 -2.52
N PHE A 69 13.91 4.52 -2.44
CA PHE A 69 13.38 5.62 -3.24
C PHE A 69 13.57 5.37 -4.75
N ILE A 70 14.77 4.94 -5.14
CA ILE A 70 15.10 4.62 -6.54
C ILE A 70 14.28 3.43 -7.03
N VAL A 71 14.18 2.35 -6.24
CA VAL A 71 13.36 1.18 -6.58
C VAL A 71 11.90 1.57 -6.78
N HIS A 72 11.35 2.36 -5.86
CA HIS A 72 9.97 2.81 -5.95
C HIS A 72 9.73 3.70 -7.18
N THR A 73 10.67 4.62 -7.47
CA THR A 73 10.60 5.49 -8.64
C THR A 73 10.70 4.70 -9.94
N CYS A 74 11.65 3.76 -10.01
CA CYS A 74 11.84 2.86 -11.15
C CYS A 74 10.59 1.99 -11.37
N ASN A 75 9.99 1.46 -10.30
CA ASN A 75 8.77 0.68 -10.40
C ASN A 75 7.59 1.50 -10.94
N ASN A 76 7.40 2.73 -10.44
CA ASN A 76 6.35 3.62 -10.95
C ASN A 76 6.57 3.98 -12.42
N TRP A 77 7.81 4.36 -12.78
CA TRP A 77 8.15 4.70 -14.16
C TRP A 77 8.05 3.51 -15.11
N GLY A 78 8.54 2.34 -14.69
CA GLY A 78 8.45 1.10 -15.44
C GLY A 78 7.00 0.69 -15.68
N THR A 79 6.17 0.70 -14.63
CA THR A 79 4.74 0.40 -14.74
C THR A 79 4.03 1.36 -15.69
N TYR A 80 4.30 2.67 -15.59
CA TYR A 80 3.72 3.67 -16.49
C TYR A 80 4.18 3.47 -17.94
N THR A 81 5.46 3.16 -18.14
CA THR A 81 6.04 2.91 -19.45
C THR A 81 5.43 1.66 -20.08
N PHE A 82 5.29 0.56 -19.34
CA PHE A 82 4.61 -0.64 -19.81
C PHE A 82 3.14 -0.35 -20.14
N LEU A 83 2.43 0.34 -19.25
CA LEU A 83 1.01 0.66 -19.44
C LEU A 83 0.76 1.50 -20.70
N THR A 84 1.67 2.40 -21.06
CA THR A 84 1.55 3.25 -22.25
C THR A 84 2.11 2.58 -23.52
N SER A 85 3.17 1.79 -23.40
CA SER A 85 3.82 1.13 -24.54
C SER A 85 3.06 -0.09 -25.03
N ILE A 86 2.41 -0.85 -24.14
CA ILE A 86 1.58 -2.01 -24.50
C ILE A 86 0.49 -1.66 -25.52
N PRO A 87 -0.40 -0.68 -25.27
CA PRO A 87 -1.45 -0.35 -26.23
C PRO A 87 -0.91 0.25 -27.53
N LYS A 88 0.20 1.00 -27.47
CA LYS A 88 0.87 1.53 -28.66
C LYS A 88 1.45 0.42 -29.52
N TYR A 89 2.17 -0.53 -28.91
CA TYR A 89 2.76 -1.68 -29.59
C TYR A 89 1.71 -2.57 -30.25
N MET A 90 0.64 -2.90 -29.53
CA MET A 90 -0.46 -3.72 -30.06
C MET A 90 -1.15 -3.08 -31.26
N ASN A 91 -1.27 -1.75 -31.29
CA ASN A 91 -1.91 -1.03 -32.39
C ASN A 91 -0.96 -0.84 -33.59
N GLU A 92 0.27 -0.37 -33.37
CA GLU A 92 1.18 0.00 -34.46
C GLU A 92 1.89 -1.21 -35.09
N VAL A 93 2.28 -2.21 -34.29
CA VAL A 93 3.05 -3.36 -34.77
C VAL A 93 2.13 -4.53 -35.08
N LEU A 94 1.22 -4.85 -34.15
CA LEU A 94 0.34 -6.01 -34.27
C LEU A 94 -0.93 -5.71 -35.10
N LYS A 95 -1.20 -4.44 -35.42
CA LYS A 95 -2.45 -3.96 -36.07
C LYS A 95 -3.73 -4.48 -35.39
N PHE A 96 -3.63 -4.77 -34.09
CA PHE A 96 -4.71 -5.38 -33.33
C PHE A 96 -5.59 -4.29 -32.72
N ASN A 97 -6.87 -4.28 -33.09
CA ASN A 97 -7.79 -3.24 -32.64
C ASN A 97 -8.28 -3.55 -31.22
N ILE A 98 -7.51 -3.15 -30.22
CA ILE A 98 -7.77 -3.42 -28.79
C ILE A 98 -9.18 -2.97 -28.38
N LYS A 99 -9.74 -1.93 -29.01
CA LYS A 99 -11.11 -1.44 -28.76
C LYS A 99 -12.18 -2.48 -29.08
N SER A 100 -12.05 -3.23 -30.18
CA SER A 100 -13.04 -4.25 -30.53
C SER A 100 -12.93 -5.47 -29.62
N VAL A 101 -11.72 -5.82 -29.20
CA VAL A 101 -11.49 -6.93 -28.27
C VAL A 101 -12.01 -6.59 -26.88
N CYS A 102 -11.72 -5.41 -26.33
CA CYS A 102 -12.29 -5.01 -25.04
C CYS A 102 -13.82 -5.01 -25.07
N LYS A 103 -14.44 -4.58 -26.18
CA LYS A 103 -15.90 -4.62 -26.34
C LYS A 103 -16.43 -6.06 -26.33
N ASN A 104 -15.77 -6.98 -27.03
CA ASN A 104 -16.17 -8.38 -27.10
C ASN A 104 -15.91 -9.10 -25.76
N THR A 105 -14.76 -8.88 -25.15
CA THR A 105 -14.41 -9.42 -23.83
C THR A 105 -15.37 -8.90 -22.76
N SER A 106 -15.69 -7.59 -22.74
CA SER A 106 -16.67 -7.06 -21.79
C SER A 106 -18.06 -7.68 -21.95
N LEU A 107 -18.42 -8.07 -23.17
CA LEU A 107 -19.69 -8.73 -23.46
C LEU A 107 -19.67 -10.21 -23.04
N ILE A 108 -18.53 -10.90 -23.18
CA ILE A 108 -18.31 -12.27 -22.67
C ILE A 108 -18.37 -12.31 -21.13
N TYR A 109 -17.93 -11.25 -20.44
CA TYR A 109 -18.04 -11.15 -18.98
C TYR A 109 -19.45 -10.75 -18.48
N LEU A 110 -20.34 -10.31 -19.38
CA LEU A 110 -21.71 -9.89 -19.07
C LEU A 110 -22.77 -10.93 -19.46
N ILE A 111 -22.38 -12.00 -20.16
CA ILE A 111 -23.18 -13.21 -20.43
C ILE A 111 -22.79 -14.27 -19.40
#